data_AF-A0A6P6U425-F1
#
_entry.id   AF-A0A6P6U425-F1
#
_cell.length_a   1.000
_cell.length_b   1.000
_cell.length_c   1.000
_cell.angle_alpha   90.00
_cell.angle_beta   90.00
_cell.angle_gamma   90.00
#
_symmetry.space_group_name_H-M   'P 1'
#
loop_
_entity.id
_entity.type
_entity.pdbx_description
1 polymer ?
#
loop_
_entity_poly.entity_id
_entity_poly.type
_entity_poly.pdbx_seq_one_letter_code
_entity_poly.pdbx_strand_id
1 'polypeptide(L)'
;MKSQHPKLKTAPRPLFSCGFFRNCTQTVLSPTTTTPPALPFPATSDQPPPKPTSPPPPPPPPPPPLPPPPSSSHPPHAPTKPDSESSSSSSNTSQSFTQWRFPLTNSPISHHLIHPYQQTQEKPKISEPTPPRKAPDSLPPPPLSATKLEETFHVAELRFSSGSDEDKLGALHLLEKSLVPNPRAVADGGDAVACPATVMKWVVSCLKERVMAKSASKVLLALCLVEGNRHAAVEAGAVGVVVDAMADLEGAVAERSLAALELLCTVAEGAAELRSHALAVPMMVEVMGRMEGRGKEYAISVLAVIFGGCTDGAVVAPPEEVARAVMLALQGDCSARGRRKAAQLLKILQEENGRLDLTQDG
;
A
#
# COMPACT_ATOMS: atom_id res chain seq x y z
N MET A 1 -25.86 -37.91 -57.39
CA MET A 1 -24.56 -37.93 -56.68
C MET A 1 -23.74 -36.71 -57.09
N LYS A 2 -23.30 -35.89 -56.12
CA LYS A 2 -22.16 -34.94 -56.13
C LYS A 2 -22.42 -33.82 -55.10
N SER A 3 -22.13 -34.08 -53.83
CA SER A 3 -22.11 -33.08 -52.76
C SER A 3 -20.72 -32.46 -52.66
N GLN A 4 -20.62 -31.14 -52.79
CA GLN A 4 -19.38 -30.39 -52.51
C GLN A 4 -19.42 -29.87 -51.07
N HIS A 5 -18.36 -30.13 -50.29
CA HIS A 5 -18.23 -29.61 -48.94
C HIS A 5 -17.55 -28.23 -48.95
N PRO A 6 -18.17 -27.16 -48.41
CA PRO A 6 -17.44 -25.96 -48.02
C PRO A 6 -16.65 -26.23 -46.74
N LYS A 7 -15.37 -25.86 -46.72
CA LYS A 7 -14.51 -25.98 -45.53
C LYS A 7 -14.67 -24.73 -44.65
N LEU A 8 -15.08 -24.91 -43.40
CA LEU A 8 -14.94 -23.85 -42.39
C LEU A 8 -13.46 -23.66 -42.06
N LYS A 9 -12.97 -22.41 -42.13
CA LYS A 9 -11.57 -22.04 -41.94
C LYS A 9 -11.44 -21.14 -40.71
N THR A 10 -11.42 -21.74 -39.53
CA THR A 10 -11.25 -21.03 -38.26
C THR A 10 -9.88 -20.36 -38.21
N ALA A 11 -9.86 -19.04 -38.01
CA ALA A 11 -8.62 -18.30 -37.78
C ALA A 11 -8.29 -18.29 -36.27
N PRO A 12 -7.03 -18.52 -35.86
CA PRO A 12 -6.63 -18.38 -34.47
C PRO A 12 -6.63 -16.90 -34.08
N ARG A 13 -7.44 -16.52 -33.09
CA ARG A 13 -7.32 -15.23 -32.40
C ARG A 13 -6.30 -15.37 -31.25
N PRO A 14 -5.57 -14.29 -30.90
CA PRO A 14 -4.44 -14.37 -29.98
C PRO A 14 -4.90 -14.66 -28.54
N LEU A 15 -4.12 -15.48 -27.83
CA LEU A 15 -4.23 -15.63 -26.39
C LEU A 15 -3.74 -14.35 -25.71
N PHE A 16 -4.60 -13.68 -24.95
CA PHE A 16 -4.19 -12.58 -24.09
C PHE A 16 -3.39 -13.10 -22.90
N SER A 17 -2.17 -12.59 -22.71
CA SER A 17 -1.35 -12.90 -21.54
C SER A 17 -1.87 -12.14 -20.32
N CYS A 18 -2.38 -12.85 -19.30
CA CYS A 18 -2.84 -12.25 -18.05
C CYS A 18 -1.64 -11.88 -17.16
N GLY A 19 -1.09 -10.68 -17.37
CA GLY A 19 0.03 -10.16 -16.59
C GLY A 19 -0.38 -9.49 -15.29
N PHE A 20 -0.80 -10.26 -14.27
CA PHE A 20 -0.84 -9.72 -12.89
C PHE A 20 -0.56 -10.72 -11.75
N PHE A 21 -0.95 -11.99 -11.88
CA PHE A 21 -0.63 -13.03 -10.88
C PHE A 21 0.28 -14.10 -11.46
N ARG A 22 1.33 -14.47 -10.72
CA ARG A 22 2.41 -15.36 -11.17
C ARG A 22 2.34 -16.69 -10.40
N ASN A 23 2.48 -17.80 -11.12
CA ASN A 23 2.42 -19.18 -10.63
C ASN A 23 1.08 -19.65 -10.03
N CYS A 24 0.25 -20.25 -10.89
CA CYS A 24 -0.58 -21.40 -10.54
C CYS A 24 -0.49 -22.41 -11.70
N THR A 25 0.36 -23.43 -11.56
CA THR A 25 0.55 -24.49 -12.56
C THR A 25 0.41 -25.87 -11.91
N GLN A 26 -0.84 -26.27 -11.64
CA GLN A 26 -1.19 -27.68 -11.48
C GLN A 26 -2.47 -27.98 -12.27
N THR A 27 -2.47 -29.10 -12.98
CA THR A 27 -3.58 -29.56 -13.82
C THR A 27 -4.50 -30.44 -12.99
N VAL A 28 -5.70 -29.95 -12.67
CA VAL A 28 -6.70 -30.76 -11.96
C VAL A 28 -7.40 -31.68 -12.97
N LEU A 29 -7.22 -32.99 -12.79
CA LEU A 29 -7.98 -34.03 -13.50
C LEU A 29 -9.23 -34.41 -12.70
N SER A 30 -10.36 -34.57 -13.37
CA SER A 30 -11.64 -34.92 -12.74
C SER A 30 -11.63 -36.36 -12.17
N PRO A 31 -12.19 -36.60 -10.97
CA PRO A 31 -12.27 -37.93 -10.38
C PRO A 31 -13.58 -38.66 -10.73
N THR A 32 -13.49 -39.92 -11.19
CA THR A 32 -14.65 -40.82 -11.22
C THR A 32 -14.26 -42.29 -11.01
N THR A 33 -15.15 -43.01 -10.31
CA THR A 33 -15.30 -44.49 -10.28
C THR A 33 -14.50 -45.27 -9.22
N THR A 34 -15.23 -46.19 -8.58
CA THR A 34 -14.87 -47.02 -7.41
C THR A 34 -14.42 -48.44 -7.78
N THR A 35 -13.43 -48.98 -7.06
CA THR A 35 -13.30 -50.43 -6.76
C THR A 35 -12.39 -50.65 -5.52
N PRO A 36 -12.51 -51.78 -4.78
CA PRO A 36 -11.83 -52.00 -3.49
C PRO A 36 -10.42 -52.63 -3.62
N PRO A 37 -9.59 -52.60 -2.56
CA PRO A 37 -8.18 -53.00 -2.62
C PRO A 37 -7.92 -54.51 -2.49
N ALA A 38 -6.76 -54.94 -2.99
CA ALA A 38 -6.17 -56.26 -2.76
C ALA A 38 -4.81 -56.14 -2.06
N LEU A 39 -4.37 -57.21 -1.37
CA LEU A 39 -3.17 -57.23 -0.51
C LEU A 39 -1.85 -57.44 -1.28
N PRO A 40 -0.69 -57.04 -0.71
CA PRO A 40 0.55 -56.86 -1.46
C PRO A 40 1.44 -58.11 -1.56
N PHE A 41 2.24 -58.16 -2.63
CA PHE A 41 3.41 -59.04 -2.78
C PHE A 41 4.61 -58.23 -3.36
N PRO A 42 5.87 -58.69 -3.17
CA PRO A 42 7.02 -57.79 -3.06
C PRO A 42 7.67 -57.36 -4.38
N ALA A 43 8.55 -56.37 -4.26
CA ALA A 43 9.25 -55.72 -5.37
C ALA A 43 10.24 -56.63 -6.12
N THR A 44 10.40 -56.36 -7.41
CA THR A 44 11.58 -56.74 -8.20
C THR A 44 12.18 -55.47 -8.80
N SER A 45 13.50 -55.31 -8.75
CA SER A 45 14.20 -54.07 -9.11
C SER A 45 14.94 -54.22 -10.43
N ASP A 46 14.49 -53.53 -11.48
CA ASP A 46 15.34 -53.26 -12.65
C ASP A 46 14.83 -52.05 -13.47
N GLN A 47 15.54 -50.92 -13.41
CA GLN A 47 15.38 -49.82 -14.36
C GLN A 47 16.70 -49.01 -14.49
N PRO A 48 17.25 -48.80 -15.70
CA PRO A 48 18.52 -48.11 -15.89
C PRO A 48 18.41 -46.58 -15.72
N PRO A 49 19.52 -45.88 -15.41
CA PRO A 49 19.51 -44.45 -15.11
C PRO A 49 19.24 -43.56 -16.33
N PRO A 50 18.64 -42.37 -16.16
CA PRO A 50 18.34 -41.43 -17.23
C PRO A 50 19.60 -40.72 -17.77
N LYS A 51 19.55 -40.31 -19.04
CA LYS A 51 20.59 -39.47 -19.66
C LYS A 51 20.52 -38.02 -19.15
N PRO A 52 21.66 -37.29 -19.09
CA PRO A 52 21.68 -35.87 -18.71
C PRO A 52 20.99 -34.99 -19.75
N THR A 53 20.24 -34.01 -19.27
CA THR A 53 19.60 -32.97 -20.09
C THR A 53 20.56 -31.81 -20.38
N SER A 54 20.42 -31.19 -21.55
CA SER A 54 21.20 -30.01 -21.96
C SER A 54 20.75 -28.74 -21.22
N PRO A 55 21.68 -27.79 -20.93
CA PRO A 55 21.33 -26.52 -20.30
C PRO A 55 20.48 -25.61 -21.22
N PRO A 56 19.66 -24.70 -20.66
CA PRO A 56 18.85 -23.77 -21.44
C PRO A 56 19.69 -22.64 -22.08
N PRO A 57 19.21 -22.01 -23.17
CA PRO A 57 19.90 -20.91 -23.85
C PRO A 57 19.85 -19.60 -23.04
N PRO A 58 20.81 -18.68 -23.25
CA PRO A 58 20.87 -17.38 -22.58
C PRO A 58 19.76 -16.40 -23.05
N PRO A 59 19.40 -15.40 -22.23
CA PRO A 59 18.40 -14.40 -22.59
C PRO A 59 18.90 -13.40 -23.67
N PRO A 60 17.99 -12.78 -24.44
CA PRO A 60 18.35 -11.80 -25.47
C PRO A 60 18.81 -10.45 -24.88
N PRO A 61 19.62 -9.67 -25.62
CA PRO A 61 20.10 -8.35 -25.18
C PRO A 61 19.00 -7.27 -25.21
N PRO A 62 19.15 -6.18 -24.42
CA PRO A 62 18.19 -5.07 -24.39
C PRO A 62 18.25 -4.19 -25.66
N PRO A 63 17.15 -3.50 -26.01
CA PRO A 63 17.10 -2.60 -27.17
C PRO A 63 17.88 -1.28 -26.95
N PRO A 64 18.36 -0.62 -28.01
CA PRO A 64 19.09 0.64 -27.92
C PRO A 64 18.17 1.84 -27.58
N PRO A 65 18.71 2.92 -26.97
CA PRO A 65 17.95 4.13 -26.64
C PRO A 65 17.62 4.97 -27.88
N LEU A 66 16.50 5.73 -27.81
CA LEU A 66 16.08 6.65 -28.87
C LEU A 66 16.88 7.97 -28.86
N PRO A 67 17.05 8.63 -30.02
CA PRO A 67 17.71 9.93 -30.13
C PRO A 67 16.83 11.11 -29.66
N PRO A 68 17.43 12.24 -29.22
CA PRO A 68 16.71 13.44 -28.80
C PRO A 68 16.18 14.28 -29.99
N PRO A 69 15.14 15.11 -29.78
CA PRO A 69 14.60 16.00 -30.80
C PRO A 69 15.48 17.24 -31.07
N PRO A 70 15.38 17.88 -32.26
CA PRO A 70 16.21 19.01 -32.65
C PRO A 70 15.73 20.35 -32.07
N SER A 71 16.68 21.27 -31.84
CA SER A 71 16.43 22.64 -31.35
C SER A 71 16.44 23.64 -32.50
N SER A 72 15.44 24.53 -32.59
CA SER A 72 15.40 25.63 -33.57
C SER A 72 15.67 26.99 -32.93
N SER A 73 16.62 27.75 -33.49
CA SER A 73 17.00 29.10 -33.07
C SER A 73 16.74 30.11 -34.21
N HIS A 74 16.38 31.37 -33.90
CA HIS A 74 16.69 32.59 -34.66
C HIS A 74 16.20 33.88 -33.91
N PRO A 75 16.53 35.12 -34.35
CA PRO A 75 16.91 36.23 -33.44
C PRO A 75 15.88 37.38 -33.32
N PRO A 76 16.12 38.40 -32.45
CA PRO A 76 15.14 39.43 -32.11
C PRO A 76 15.29 40.77 -32.86
N HIS A 77 14.20 41.56 -32.88
CA HIS A 77 14.19 43.00 -33.17
C HIS A 77 13.14 43.75 -32.33
N ALA A 78 13.31 45.07 -32.19
CA ALA A 78 12.45 46.03 -31.50
C ALA A 78 12.68 47.43 -32.14
N PRO A 79 12.07 48.57 -31.69
CA PRO A 79 11.02 48.76 -30.69
C PRO A 79 9.86 49.71 -31.12
N THR A 80 8.76 49.78 -30.35
CA THR A 80 7.94 50.99 -30.19
C THR A 80 7.08 50.95 -28.90
N LYS A 81 6.56 52.11 -28.49
CA LYS A 81 5.72 52.40 -27.31
C LYS A 81 4.92 53.70 -27.58
N PRO A 82 3.88 54.03 -26.80
CA PRO A 82 3.05 53.19 -25.94
C PRO A 82 1.55 53.29 -26.33
N ASP A 83 0.67 52.60 -25.61
CA ASP A 83 -0.39 53.28 -24.84
C ASP A 83 -0.97 52.36 -23.77
N SER A 84 -1.82 52.89 -22.88
CA SER A 84 -2.24 52.22 -21.64
C SER A 84 -3.60 51.53 -21.77
N GLU A 85 -3.75 50.33 -21.21
CA GLU A 85 -4.66 50.06 -20.08
C GLU A 85 -4.42 48.65 -19.49
N SER A 86 -5.08 48.34 -18.36
CA SER A 86 -4.59 47.36 -17.37
C SER A 86 -5.40 46.05 -17.27
N SER A 87 -4.83 45.12 -16.50
CA SER A 87 -5.47 43.95 -15.86
C SER A 87 -5.48 42.63 -16.65
N SER A 88 -4.35 41.93 -16.50
CA SER A 88 -4.02 40.57 -16.94
C SER A 88 -5.06 39.49 -16.64
N SER A 89 -5.01 38.39 -17.42
CA SER A 89 -5.68 37.13 -17.10
C SER A 89 -4.70 35.95 -17.10
N SER A 90 -4.96 34.99 -16.21
CA SER A 90 -4.58 33.56 -16.22
C SER A 90 -3.12 33.12 -16.50
N SER A 91 -2.54 32.49 -15.48
CA SER A 91 -1.27 31.74 -15.50
C SER A 91 -1.29 30.51 -16.42
N ASN A 92 -0.12 30.12 -16.95
CA ASN A 92 0.25 28.69 -16.99
C ASN A 92 1.78 28.45 -17.10
N THR A 93 2.16 27.19 -16.88
CA THR A 93 3.46 26.51 -17.06
C THR A 93 4.41 26.43 -15.86
N SER A 94 4.97 25.22 -15.72
CA SER A 94 5.77 24.71 -14.60
C SER A 94 7.26 25.01 -14.75
N GLN A 95 7.99 25.04 -13.63
CA GLN A 95 9.33 24.41 -13.55
C GLN A 95 9.53 23.74 -12.18
N SER A 96 10.46 22.78 -12.13
CA SER A 96 10.72 21.92 -10.98
C SER A 96 11.96 22.33 -10.21
N PHE A 97 11.88 22.27 -8.88
CA PHE A 97 12.91 21.75 -7.97
C PHE A 97 14.40 22.03 -8.28
N THR A 98 15.04 22.98 -7.56
CA THR A 98 16.36 22.84 -6.88
C THR A 98 16.79 24.15 -6.18
N GLN A 99 17.52 24.04 -5.07
CA GLN A 99 18.22 25.11 -4.31
C GLN A 99 17.40 26.30 -3.78
N TRP A 100 17.12 26.27 -2.46
CA TRP A 100 16.91 27.49 -1.68
C TRP A 100 18.27 28.12 -1.31
N ARG A 101 18.55 29.32 -1.85
CA ARG A 101 19.53 30.26 -1.30
C ARG A 101 18.83 31.59 -1.07
N PHE A 102 18.82 32.08 0.15
CA PHE A 102 18.33 33.42 0.49
C PHE A 102 19.50 34.42 0.43
N PRO A 103 19.44 35.47 -0.40
CA PRO A 103 20.30 36.64 -0.25
C PRO A 103 19.72 37.51 0.88
N LEU A 104 20.54 37.83 1.90
CA LEU A 104 20.19 38.87 2.86
C LEU A 104 20.46 40.24 2.24
N THR A 105 19.40 41.03 2.02
CA THR A 105 19.52 42.45 1.71
C THR A 105 19.82 43.27 2.97
N ASN A 106 20.50 44.40 2.81
CA ASN A 106 21.26 45.04 3.88
C ASN A 106 20.91 46.52 4.04
N SER A 107 20.99 47.05 5.28
CA SER A 107 21.17 48.50 5.61
C SER A 107 19.98 49.46 5.35
N PRO A 108 20.01 50.74 5.83
CA PRO A 108 20.62 51.33 7.04
C PRO A 108 19.69 52.36 7.79
N ILE A 109 20.27 53.21 8.67
CA ILE A 109 19.80 54.55 9.18
C ILE A 109 18.87 54.53 10.43
N SER A 110 18.97 55.40 11.47
CA SER A 110 20.06 56.20 12.10
C SER A 110 19.56 56.92 13.40
N HIS A 111 20.47 57.56 14.15
CA HIS A 111 20.31 58.68 15.12
C HIS A 111 20.13 58.43 16.65
N HIS A 112 21.21 58.70 17.41
CA HIS A 112 21.37 59.77 18.44
C HIS A 112 20.11 60.31 19.18
N LEU A 113 20.06 60.57 20.50
CA LEU A 113 21.03 60.70 21.63
C LEU A 113 20.31 60.23 22.94
N ILE A 114 20.71 60.38 24.23
CA ILE A 114 21.67 61.20 25.03
C ILE A 114 22.28 60.28 26.14
N HIS A 115 23.40 60.65 26.77
CA HIS A 115 23.96 59.99 27.97
C HIS A 115 24.41 61.01 29.04
N PRO A 116 24.14 60.76 30.33
CA PRO A 116 25.19 60.65 31.38
C PRO A 116 24.82 59.57 32.44
N TYR A 117 25.63 59.18 33.45
CA TYR A 117 27.08 58.95 33.55
C TYR A 117 27.34 58.10 34.82
N GLN A 118 28.18 57.06 34.79
CA GLN A 118 29.10 56.69 35.90
C GLN A 118 30.04 55.51 35.56
N GLN A 119 31.34 55.70 35.86
CA GLN A 119 32.42 54.69 35.82
C GLN A 119 32.08 53.43 36.67
N THR A 120 32.36 52.16 36.29
CA THR A 120 33.63 51.45 35.92
C THR A 120 34.64 51.34 37.10
N GLN A 121 35.41 50.26 37.35
CA GLN A 121 35.77 49.01 36.63
C GLN A 121 35.65 47.78 37.61
N GLU A 122 36.20 46.55 37.47
CA GLU A 122 37.18 45.94 36.55
C GLU A 122 37.10 44.39 36.55
N LYS A 123 37.46 43.71 35.44
CA LYS A 123 37.76 42.26 35.42
C LYS A 123 38.78 41.92 34.30
N PRO A 124 39.81 41.06 34.55
CA PRO A 124 40.90 40.84 33.59
C PRO A 124 40.56 40.03 32.31
N LYS A 125 41.54 40.05 31.40
CA LYS A 125 41.47 39.79 29.96
C LYS A 125 41.69 38.33 29.49
N ILE A 126 41.11 38.04 28.33
CA ILE A 126 41.61 37.20 27.19
C ILE A 126 41.87 35.70 27.43
N SER A 127 41.11 34.87 26.70
CA SER A 127 41.61 33.82 25.78
C SER A 127 40.51 33.43 24.78
N GLU A 128 40.89 33.08 23.55
CA GLU A 128 39.97 32.80 22.44
C GLU A 128 39.66 31.30 22.29
N PRO A 129 38.40 30.89 22.02
CA PRO A 129 38.08 29.55 21.54
C PRO A 129 37.53 29.52 20.10
N THR A 130 38.04 28.56 19.33
CA THR A 130 37.74 28.23 17.92
C THR A 130 36.23 28.03 17.63
N PRO A 131 35.72 28.37 16.42
CA PRO A 131 34.33 28.07 16.04
C PRO A 131 34.00 26.57 16.11
N PRO A 132 32.75 26.20 16.44
CA PRO A 132 32.36 24.82 16.66
C PRO A 132 32.41 23.98 15.37
N ARG A 133 32.84 22.73 15.50
CA ARG A 133 32.73 21.74 14.42
C ARG A 133 31.27 21.58 14.02
N LYS A 134 31.03 21.41 12.71
CA LYS A 134 29.78 20.76 12.24
C LYS A 134 29.66 19.40 12.93
N ALA A 135 28.47 19.06 13.42
CA ALA A 135 28.17 17.69 13.79
C ALA A 135 28.36 16.79 12.57
N PRO A 136 28.91 15.57 12.71
CA PRO A 136 28.87 14.58 11.64
C PRO A 136 27.41 14.24 11.33
N ASP A 137 27.10 13.97 10.07
CA ASP A 137 25.77 13.54 9.66
C ASP A 137 25.35 12.31 10.48
N SER A 138 24.14 12.37 11.04
CA SER A 138 23.60 11.29 11.85
C SER A 138 23.41 10.05 10.97
N LEU A 139 24.27 9.05 11.19
CA LEU A 139 24.16 7.74 10.55
C LEU A 139 22.72 7.22 10.67
N PRO A 140 22.17 6.56 9.63
CA PRO A 140 20.88 5.90 9.75
C PRO A 140 20.92 4.92 10.93
N PRO A 141 19.84 4.81 11.72
CA PRO A 141 19.82 3.93 12.87
C PRO A 141 20.15 2.50 12.43
N PRO A 142 21.01 1.77 13.16
CA PRO A 142 21.41 0.43 12.76
C PRO A 142 20.17 -0.47 12.64
N PRO A 143 20.12 -1.37 11.64
CA PRO A 143 19.01 -2.31 11.51
C PRO A 143 18.89 -3.13 12.81
N LEU A 144 17.66 -3.32 13.27
CA LEU A 144 17.40 -4.18 14.42
C LEU A 144 17.78 -5.62 14.04
N SER A 145 18.64 -6.27 14.82
CA SER A 145 18.91 -7.70 14.65
C SER A 145 17.63 -8.51 14.88
N ALA A 146 17.46 -9.59 14.14
CA ALA A 146 16.30 -10.49 14.27
C ALA A 146 16.03 -10.89 15.73
N THR A 147 17.09 -11.30 16.44
CA THR A 147 17.09 -11.61 17.88
C THR A 147 16.43 -10.53 18.76
N LYS A 148 16.66 -9.25 18.48
CA LYS A 148 16.11 -8.13 19.25
C LYS A 148 14.60 -7.95 18.99
N LEU A 149 14.12 -8.33 17.81
CA LEU A 149 12.70 -8.32 17.48
C LEU A 149 11.97 -9.54 18.09
N GLU A 150 12.62 -10.71 18.11
CA GLU A 150 12.15 -11.91 18.83
C GLU A 150 12.00 -11.64 20.34
N GLU A 151 13.04 -11.06 20.97
CA GLU A 151 13.00 -10.57 22.36
C GLU A 151 11.85 -9.57 22.57
N THR A 152 11.66 -8.62 21.63
CA THR A 152 10.56 -7.64 21.68
C THR A 152 9.19 -8.32 21.66
N PHE A 153 9.00 -9.33 20.80
CA PHE A 153 7.74 -10.07 20.71
C PHE A 153 7.46 -10.88 21.98
N HIS A 154 8.44 -11.60 22.52
CA HIS A 154 8.28 -12.37 23.76
C HIS A 154 7.95 -11.47 24.96
N VAL A 155 8.64 -10.33 25.09
CA VAL A 155 8.39 -9.33 26.15
C VAL A 155 7.03 -8.63 25.97
N ALA A 156 6.50 -8.52 24.75
CA ALA A 156 5.15 -8.03 24.50
C ALA A 156 4.09 -9.09 24.86
N GLU A 157 4.29 -10.35 24.48
CA GLU A 157 3.42 -11.48 24.81
C GLU A 157 3.22 -11.66 26.32
N LEU A 158 4.30 -11.61 27.10
CA LEU A 158 4.24 -11.66 28.57
C LEU A 158 3.39 -10.51 29.16
N ARG A 159 3.49 -9.29 28.60
CA ARG A 159 2.70 -8.14 29.05
C ARG A 159 1.23 -8.24 28.68
N PHE A 160 0.91 -8.61 27.44
CA PHE A 160 -0.47 -8.87 27.05
C PHE A 160 -1.13 -9.95 27.93
N SER A 161 -0.35 -10.95 28.35
CA SER A 161 -0.81 -12.05 29.21
C SER A 161 -1.09 -11.66 30.66
N SER A 162 -0.70 -10.47 31.12
CA SER A 162 -1.04 -9.95 32.46
C SER A 162 -2.50 -9.50 32.59
N GLY A 163 -3.17 -9.22 31.47
CA GLY A 163 -4.53 -8.68 31.43
C GLY A 163 -4.67 -7.19 31.78
N SER A 164 -3.62 -6.52 32.28
CA SER A 164 -3.66 -5.09 32.63
C SER A 164 -3.64 -4.20 31.39
N ASP A 165 -4.54 -3.20 31.32
CA ASP A 165 -4.57 -2.22 30.23
C ASP A 165 -3.29 -1.37 30.15
N GLU A 166 -2.61 -1.16 31.28
CA GLU A 166 -1.30 -0.50 31.33
C GLU A 166 -0.23 -1.35 30.63
N ASP A 167 -0.21 -2.67 30.88
CA ASP A 167 0.73 -3.59 30.26
C ASP A 167 0.42 -3.84 28.78
N LYS A 168 -0.86 -3.98 28.40
CA LYS A 168 -1.28 -4.02 26.98
C LYS A 168 -0.79 -2.78 26.23
N LEU A 169 -1.01 -1.58 26.80
CA LEU A 169 -0.59 -0.32 26.20
C LEU A 169 0.94 -0.17 26.20
N GLY A 170 1.62 -0.67 27.24
CA GLY A 170 3.08 -0.76 27.31
C GLY A 170 3.66 -1.69 26.24
N ALA A 171 3.05 -2.84 25.99
CA ALA A 171 3.39 -3.78 24.93
C ALA A 171 3.19 -3.15 23.54
N LEU A 172 2.06 -2.47 23.30
CA LEU A 172 1.81 -1.74 22.06
C LEU A 172 2.83 -0.62 21.83
N HIS A 173 3.21 0.14 22.85
CA HIS A 173 4.25 1.17 22.72
C HIS A 173 5.66 0.60 22.53
N LEU A 174 5.95 -0.58 23.09
CA LEU A 174 7.20 -1.31 22.84
C LEU A 174 7.27 -1.78 21.37
N LEU A 175 6.19 -2.44 20.90
CA LEU A 175 6.07 -2.89 19.51
C LEU A 175 6.11 -1.72 18.52
N GLU A 176 5.43 -0.60 18.82
CA GLU A 176 5.48 0.61 17.98
C GLU A 176 6.92 1.13 17.82
N LYS A 177 7.66 1.24 18.92
CA LYS A 177 9.05 1.75 18.93
C LYS A 177 10.02 0.84 18.17
N SER A 178 9.78 -0.47 18.14
CA SER A 178 10.61 -1.42 17.38
C SER A 178 10.22 -1.49 15.90
N LEU A 179 8.92 -1.52 15.58
CA LEU A 179 8.43 -1.80 14.23
C LEU A 179 8.29 -0.55 13.35
N VAL A 180 7.80 0.57 13.88
CA VAL A 180 7.45 1.75 13.07
C VAL A 180 8.67 2.49 12.47
N PRO A 181 9.84 2.59 13.15
CA PRO A 181 11.01 3.22 12.54
C PRO A 181 11.55 2.50 11.31
N ASN A 182 11.35 1.17 11.19
CA ASN A 182 11.88 0.39 10.08
C ASN A 182 11.13 -0.94 9.82
N PRO A 183 9.88 -0.92 9.33
CA PRO A 183 9.09 -2.13 9.07
C PRO A 183 9.54 -2.90 7.80
N ARG A 184 10.72 -2.60 7.24
CA ARG A 184 11.19 -3.16 5.95
C ARG A 184 12.66 -3.57 5.89
N ALA A 185 13.54 -3.13 6.79
CA ALA A 185 14.90 -3.67 6.84
C ALA A 185 14.98 -5.13 7.32
N VAL A 186 13.86 -5.70 7.80
CA VAL A 186 13.69 -7.14 8.03
C VAL A 186 13.35 -7.91 6.72
N ALA A 187 13.30 -7.23 5.57
CA ALA A 187 12.96 -7.81 4.26
C ALA A 187 14.06 -7.65 3.19
N ASP A 188 15.24 -7.14 3.55
CA ASP A 188 16.40 -7.06 2.65
C ASP A 188 17.22 -8.36 2.72
N GLY A 189 16.66 -9.45 2.18
CA GLY A 189 17.29 -10.76 2.05
C GLY A 189 17.49 -11.58 3.34
N GLY A 190 17.36 -10.98 4.52
CA GLY A 190 17.29 -11.69 5.80
C GLY A 190 15.96 -12.40 6.02
N ASP A 191 15.96 -13.44 6.85
CA ASP A 191 14.73 -14.14 7.23
C ASP A 191 13.86 -13.21 8.10
N ALA A 192 12.62 -13.00 7.66
CA ALA A 192 11.76 -11.96 8.21
C ALA A 192 11.02 -12.48 9.44
N VAL A 193 11.51 -12.14 10.65
CA VAL A 193 10.96 -12.61 11.94
C VAL A 193 9.44 -12.57 11.95
N ALA A 194 8.84 -13.76 11.87
CA ALA A 194 7.40 -13.93 11.85
C ALA A 194 6.80 -13.46 13.18
N CYS A 195 5.70 -12.70 13.11
CA CYS A 195 5.00 -12.26 14.30
C CYS A 195 4.28 -13.46 14.96
N PRO A 196 4.50 -13.74 16.25
CA PRO A 196 3.78 -14.81 16.94
C PRO A 196 2.26 -14.60 16.87
N ALA A 197 1.50 -15.65 16.55
CA ALA A 197 0.05 -15.58 16.39
C ALA A 197 -0.68 -15.08 17.65
N THR A 198 -0.09 -15.30 18.83
CA THR A 198 -0.51 -14.74 20.11
C THR A 198 -0.40 -13.22 20.14
N VAL A 199 0.78 -12.66 19.83
CA VAL A 199 1.02 -11.21 19.71
C VAL A 199 0.10 -10.59 18.66
N MET A 200 -0.05 -11.24 17.50
CA MET A 200 -0.96 -10.77 16.44
C MET A 200 -2.40 -10.68 16.94
N LYS A 201 -2.92 -11.74 17.59
CA LYS A 201 -4.28 -11.78 18.16
C LYS A 201 -4.50 -10.71 19.22
N TRP A 202 -3.52 -10.43 20.07
CA TRP A 202 -3.59 -9.33 21.03
C TRP A 202 -3.62 -7.96 20.35
N VAL A 203 -2.74 -7.70 19.38
CA VAL A 203 -2.72 -6.44 18.60
C VAL A 203 -4.06 -6.21 17.88
N VAL A 204 -4.65 -7.26 17.30
CA VAL A 204 -5.98 -7.20 16.67
C VAL A 204 -7.07 -6.92 17.70
N SER A 205 -7.08 -7.61 18.84
CA SER A 205 -8.06 -7.35 19.92
C SER A 205 -8.02 -5.90 20.41
N CYS A 206 -6.83 -5.32 20.56
CA CYS A 206 -6.66 -3.93 20.99
C CYS A 206 -7.13 -2.87 19.98
N LEU A 207 -7.57 -3.23 18.77
CA LEU A 207 -8.29 -2.30 17.89
C LEU A 207 -9.70 -1.97 18.40
N LYS A 208 -10.35 -2.90 19.13
CA LYS A 208 -11.68 -2.71 19.71
C LYS A 208 -11.66 -1.77 20.92
N GLU A 209 -10.49 -1.55 21.51
CA GLU A 209 -10.31 -0.70 22.69
C GLU A 209 -9.91 0.72 22.25
N ARG A 210 -10.83 1.70 22.28
CA ARG A 210 -10.64 3.07 21.75
C ARG A 210 -9.34 3.77 22.21
N VAL A 211 -8.89 3.49 23.43
CA VAL A 211 -7.64 4.02 24.00
C VAL A 211 -6.39 3.44 23.30
N MET A 212 -6.44 2.16 22.95
CA MET A 212 -5.32 1.41 22.36
C MET A 212 -5.34 1.40 20.83
N ALA A 213 -6.52 1.56 20.21
CA ALA A 213 -6.75 1.53 18.77
C ALA A 213 -5.77 2.41 17.98
N LYS A 214 -5.38 3.58 18.52
CA LYS A 214 -4.37 4.48 17.92
C LYS A 214 -3.01 3.81 17.73
N SER A 215 -2.55 3.03 18.71
CA SER A 215 -1.24 2.35 18.71
C SER A 215 -1.34 0.97 18.06
N ALA A 216 -2.41 0.22 18.34
CA ALA A 216 -2.72 -1.07 17.70
C ALA A 216 -2.75 -0.95 16.16
N SER A 217 -3.42 0.05 15.61
CA SER A 217 -3.45 0.32 14.16
C SER A 217 -2.10 0.78 13.56
N LYS A 218 -1.09 1.14 14.37
CA LYS A 218 0.29 1.36 13.87
C LYS A 218 1.03 0.03 13.81
N VAL A 219 0.93 -0.74 14.89
CA VAL A 219 1.57 -2.05 15.02
C VAL A 219 1.03 -3.00 13.94
N LEU A 220 -0.29 -3.14 13.78
CA LEU A 220 -0.89 -4.00 12.75
C LEU A 220 -0.43 -3.60 11.33
N LEU A 221 -0.46 -2.30 10.99
CA LEU A 221 0.01 -1.84 9.68
C LEU A 221 1.51 -2.13 9.48
N ALA A 222 2.34 -1.92 10.50
CA ALA A 222 3.77 -2.20 10.44
C ALA A 222 4.07 -3.71 10.30
N LEU A 223 3.26 -4.57 10.94
CA LEU A 223 3.34 -6.02 10.80
C LEU A 223 2.92 -6.47 9.39
N CYS A 224 1.78 -6.00 8.87
CA CYS A 224 1.26 -6.39 7.54
C CYS A 224 2.10 -5.89 6.34
N LEU A 225 3.01 -4.93 6.56
CA LEU A 225 4.01 -4.53 5.57
C LEU A 225 5.01 -5.67 5.27
N VAL A 226 5.25 -6.57 6.23
CA VAL A 226 5.96 -7.84 6.02
C VAL A 226 4.97 -8.88 5.49
N GLU A 227 5.28 -9.51 4.35
CA GLU A 227 4.32 -10.36 3.63
C GLU A 227 3.89 -11.61 4.40
N GLY A 228 4.83 -12.31 5.03
CA GLY A 228 4.54 -13.52 5.81
C GLY A 228 3.60 -13.31 7.00
N ASN A 229 3.54 -12.09 7.55
CA ASN A 229 2.64 -11.76 8.66
C ASN A 229 1.17 -11.62 8.24
N ARG A 230 0.86 -11.47 6.93
CA ARG A 230 -0.50 -11.22 6.46
C ARG A 230 -1.42 -12.41 6.69
N HIS A 231 -0.93 -13.63 6.48
CA HIS A 231 -1.66 -14.87 6.77
C HIS A 231 -2.03 -14.96 8.27
N ALA A 232 -1.03 -14.83 9.16
CA ALA A 232 -1.25 -14.85 10.61
C ALA A 232 -2.18 -13.72 11.11
N ALA A 233 -2.23 -12.57 10.42
CA ALA A 233 -3.17 -11.50 10.72
C ALA A 233 -4.61 -11.84 10.29
N VAL A 234 -4.82 -12.49 9.14
CA VAL A 234 -6.14 -13.03 8.76
C VAL A 234 -6.57 -14.12 9.74
N GLU A 235 -5.71 -15.08 10.10
CA GLU A 235 -5.99 -16.11 11.12
C GLU A 235 -6.31 -15.53 12.52
N ALA A 236 -5.81 -14.33 12.83
CA ALA A 236 -6.13 -13.58 14.02
C ALA A 236 -7.48 -12.84 13.97
N GLY A 237 -8.20 -12.89 12.83
CA GLY A 237 -9.47 -12.21 12.58
C GLY A 237 -9.33 -10.72 12.25
N ALA A 238 -8.17 -10.28 11.76
CA ALA A 238 -7.92 -8.85 11.52
C ALA A 238 -8.84 -8.21 10.47
N VAL A 239 -9.34 -8.97 9.49
CA VAL A 239 -10.24 -8.45 8.45
C VAL A 239 -11.59 -8.05 9.06
N GLY A 240 -12.30 -8.99 9.69
CA GLY A 240 -13.56 -8.68 10.37
C GLY A 240 -13.41 -7.62 11.47
N VAL A 241 -12.38 -7.74 12.33
CA VAL A 241 -12.17 -6.79 13.43
C VAL A 241 -11.86 -5.36 12.94
N VAL A 242 -11.16 -5.19 11.82
CA VAL A 242 -11.00 -3.85 11.22
C VAL A 242 -12.34 -3.33 10.69
N VAL A 243 -13.10 -4.14 9.95
CA VAL A 243 -14.39 -3.72 9.36
C VAL A 243 -15.42 -3.35 10.43
N ASP A 244 -15.57 -4.16 11.47
CA ASP A 244 -16.45 -3.89 12.61
C ASP A 244 -16.07 -2.59 13.33
N ALA A 245 -14.78 -2.39 13.60
CA ALA A 245 -14.30 -1.22 14.35
C ALA A 245 -14.39 0.08 13.55
N MET A 246 -14.49 0.05 12.22
CA MET A 246 -14.40 1.25 11.37
C MET A 246 -15.38 2.36 11.77
N ALA A 247 -16.57 2.04 12.29
CA ALA A 247 -17.55 3.02 12.76
C ALA A 247 -16.97 3.97 13.83
N ASP A 248 -16.17 3.45 14.76
CA ASP A 248 -15.54 4.21 15.85
C ASP A 248 -14.18 4.82 15.47
N LEU A 249 -13.64 4.50 14.29
CA LEU A 249 -12.32 4.96 13.84
C LEU A 249 -12.41 6.19 12.93
N GLU A 250 -11.53 7.16 13.19
CA GLU A 250 -11.46 8.42 12.44
C GLU A 250 -10.04 8.76 11.99
N GLY A 251 -9.95 9.65 10.99
CA GLY A 251 -8.72 10.29 10.52
C GLY A 251 -7.56 9.32 10.31
N ALA A 252 -6.42 9.64 10.92
CA ALA A 252 -5.20 8.84 10.81
C ALA A 252 -5.27 7.47 11.51
N VAL A 253 -6.31 7.14 12.28
CA VAL A 253 -6.51 5.79 12.86
C VAL A 253 -7.28 4.91 11.88
N ALA A 254 -8.39 5.43 11.34
CA ALA A 254 -9.13 4.84 10.23
C ALA A 254 -8.22 4.57 9.02
N GLU A 255 -7.47 5.57 8.56
CA GLU A 255 -6.61 5.46 7.37
C GLU A 255 -5.58 4.32 7.48
N ARG A 256 -4.98 4.13 8.65
CA ARG A 256 -3.97 3.06 8.86
C ARG A 256 -4.59 1.68 9.01
N SER A 257 -5.80 1.60 9.56
CA SER A 257 -6.56 0.34 9.63
C SER A 257 -7.02 -0.10 8.25
N LEU A 258 -7.52 0.83 7.43
CA LEU A 258 -7.86 0.60 6.01
C LEU A 258 -6.62 0.26 5.16
N ALA A 259 -5.47 0.88 5.44
CA ALA A 259 -4.20 0.54 4.79
C ALA A 259 -3.74 -0.88 5.14
N ALA A 260 -3.96 -1.33 6.38
CA ALA A 260 -3.72 -2.71 6.78
C ALA A 260 -4.71 -3.66 6.07
N LEU A 261 -5.99 -3.28 5.96
CA LEU A 261 -7.00 -4.06 5.23
C LEU A 261 -6.68 -4.21 3.73
N GLU A 262 -6.19 -3.16 3.04
CA GLU A 262 -5.66 -3.27 1.67
C GLU A 262 -4.54 -4.32 1.56
N LEU A 263 -3.66 -4.42 2.57
CA LEU A 263 -2.59 -5.43 2.60
C LEU A 263 -3.13 -6.83 2.91
N LEU A 264 -4.05 -7.00 3.87
CA LEU A 264 -4.68 -8.30 4.16
C LEU A 264 -5.40 -8.89 2.93
N CYS A 265 -5.98 -8.02 2.09
CA CYS A 265 -6.61 -8.42 0.83
C CYS A 265 -5.65 -8.87 -0.28
N THR A 266 -4.33 -8.83 -0.06
CA THR A 266 -3.35 -9.38 -1.01
C THR A 266 -3.18 -10.89 -0.89
N VAL A 267 -3.63 -11.50 0.21
CA VAL A 267 -3.70 -12.97 0.37
C VAL A 267 -5.13 -13.45 0.14
N ALA A 268 -5.27 -14.69 -0.36
CA ALA A 268 -6.54 -15.18 -0.92
C ALA A 268 -7.64 -15.33 0.14
N GLU A 269 -7.27 -15.80 1.33
CA GLU A 269 -8.12 -15.94 2.51
C GLU A 269 -8.62 -14.58 3.03
N GLY A 270 -7.77 -13.56 3.09
CA GLY A 270 -8.17 -12.22 3.54
C GLY A 270 -9.16 -11.54 2.58
N ALA A 271 -8.95 -11.75 1.27
CA ALA A 271 -9.91 -11.31 0.25
C ALA A 271 -11.21 -12.13 0.26
N ALA A 272 -11.19 -13.39 0.69
CA ALA A 272 -12.38 -14.22 0.84
C ALA A 272 -13.18 -13.84 2.10
N GLU A 273 -12.52 -13.67 3.25
CA GLU A 273 -13.14 -13.21 4.50
C GLU A 273 -13.85 -11.87 4.28
N LEU A 274 -13.17 -10.89 3.66
CA LEU A 274 -13.75 -9.58 3.34
C LEU A 274 -15.04 -9.69 2.51
N ARG A 275 -15.07 -10.56 1.48
CA ARG A 275 -16.26 -10.78 0.65
C ARG A 275 -17.41 -11.43 1.41
N SER A 276 -17.10 -12.30 2.38
CA SER A 276 -18.10 -12.92 3.24
C SER A 276 -18.62 -11.99 4.34
N HIS A 277 -17.93 -10.88 4.63
CA HIS A 277 -18.22 -10.02 5.76
C HIS A 277 -19.40 -9.06 5.46
N ALA A 278 -20.56 -9.35 6.05
CA ALA A 278 -21.84 -8.67 5.74
C ALA A 278 -21.78 -7.12 5.81
N LEU A 279 -20.98 -6.56 6.71
CA LEU A 279 -20.84 -5.10 6.86
C LEU A 279 -19.84 -4.43 5.90
N ALA A 280 -19.06 -5.19 5.12
CA ALA A 280 -17.93 -4.63 4.37
C ALA A 280 -18.34 -3.60 3.31
N VAL A 281 -19.36 -3.89 2.49
CA VAL A 281 -19.83 -2.95 1.46
C VAL A 281 -20.43 -1.66 2.05
N PRO A 282 -21.44 -1.70 2.95
CA PRO A 282 -21.99 -0.47 3.53
C PRO A 282 -20.96 0.34 4.32
N MET A 283 -20.06 -0.33 5.07
CA MET A 283 -19.01 0.36 5.83
C MET A 283 -18.01 1.07 4.89
N MET A 284 -17.58 0.45 3.78
CA MET A 284 -16.69 1.15 2.84
C MET A 284 -17.38 2.32 2.12
N VAL A 285 -18.68 2.23 1.85
CA VAL A 285 -19.48 3.33 1.29
C VAL A 285 -19.58 4.50 2.29
N GLU A 286 -19.85 4.23 3.56
CA GLU A 286 -19.86 5.24 4.63
C GLU A 286 -18.49 5.93 4.78
N VAL A 287 -17.42 5.12 4.88
CA VAL A 287 -16.04 5.59 4.98
C VAL A 287 -15.63 6.46 3.79
N MET A 288 -16.05 6.11 2.57
CA MET A 288 -15.85 6.96 1.38
C MET A 288 -16.58 8.30 1.45
N GLY A 289 -17.73 8.36 2.13
CA GLY A 289 -18.48 9.60 2.33
C GLY A 289 -17.82 10.55 3.33
N ARG A 290 -17.23 10.01 4.42
CA ARG A 290 -16.68 10.82 5.52
C ARG A 290 -15.15 10.99 5.55
N MET A 291 -14.39 10.24 4.75
CA MET A 291 -12.92 10.39 4.65
C MET A 291 -12.49 11.12 3.37
N GLU A 292 -11.29 11.70 3.40
CA GLU A 292 -10.64 12.37 2.27
C GLU A 292 -9.35 11.64 1.84
N GLY A 293 -8.65 12.17 0.84
CA GLY A 293 -7.28 11.79 0.47
C GLY A 293 -7.03 10.29 0.32
N ARG A 294 -6.26 9.73 1.26
CA ARG A 294 -5.88 8.30 1.28
C ARG A 294 -6.92 7.41 1.96
N GLY A 295 -7.66 7.89 2.96
CA GLY A 295 -8.72 7.11 3.60
C GLY A 295 -9.80 6.70 2.60
N LYS A 296 -10.27 7.67 1.81
CA LYS A 296 -11.19 7.44 0.69
C LYS A 296 -10.60 6.51 -0.37
N GLU A 297 -9.32 6.67 -0.71
CA GLU A 297 -8.62 5.75 -1.62
C GLU A 297 -8.68 4.31 -1.11
N TYR A 298 -8.31 4.04 0.14
CA TYR A 298 -8.28 2.68 0.66
C TYR A 298 -9.67 2.04 0.65
N ALA A 299 -10.74 2.77 1.02
CA ALA A 299 -12.10 2.24 0.96
C ALA A 299 -12.55 1.90 -0.48
N ILE A 300 -12.23 2.74 -1.47
CA ILE A 300 -12.41 2.43 -2.91
C ILE A 300 -11.64 1.16 -3.32
N SER A 301 -10.48 0.92 -2.69
CA SER A 301 -9.62 -0.25 -2.96
C SER A 301 -10.20 -1.53 -2.37
N VAL A 302 -10.74 -1.46 -1.16
CA VAL A 302 -11.42 -2.57 -0.48
C VAL A 302 -12.69 -2.96 -1.24
N LEU A 303 -13.47 -1.99 -1.76
CA LEU A 303 -14.57 -2.29 -2.69
C LEU A 303 -14.09 -2.97 -3.98
N ALA A 304 -12.96 -2.55 -4.55
CA ALA A 304 -12.39 -3.20 -5.74
C ALA A 304 -11.93 -4.65 -5.48
N VAL A 305 -11.57 -5.01 -4.24
CA VAL A 305 -11.35 -6.42 -3.85
C VAL A 305 -12.67 -7.18 -3.81
N ILE A 306 -13.72 -6.59 -3.25
CA ILE A 306 -15.04 -7.24 -3.11
C ILE A 306 -15.61 -7.58 -4.48
N PHE A 307 -15.81 -6.57 -5.33
CA PHE A 307 -16.42 -6.70 -6.66
C PHE A 307 -15.47 -7.27 -7.73
N GLY A 308 -14.14 -7.24 -7.52
CA GLY A 308 -13.15 -7.83 -8.43
C GLY A 308 -12.97 -9.36 -8.30
N GLY A 309 -13.80 -10.05 -7.51
CA GLY A 309 -13.78 -11.50 -7.34
C GLY A 309 -14.81 -12.22 -8.23
N CYS A 310 -14.74 -13.55 -8.30
CA CYS A 310 -15.82 -14.33 -8.91
C CYS A 310 -16.96 -14.48 -7.90
N THR A 311 -18.06 -13.76 -8.13
CA THR A 311 -19.16 -13.52 -7.20
C THR A 311 -20.26 -14.60 -7.27
N ASP A 312 -19.96 -15.80 -6.76
CA ASP A 312 -21.00 -16.84 -6.48
C ASP A 312 -21.84 -16.51 -5.22
N GLY A 313 -21.39 -15.56 -4.40
CA GLY A 313 -22.12 -15.07 -3.22
C GLY A 313 -22.94 -13.82 -3.53
N ALA A 314 -24.14 -13.73 -2.94
CA ALA A 314 -25.00 -12.55 -3.06
C ALA A 314 -24.34 -11.31 -2.42
N VAL A 315 -23.93 -10.35 -3.25
CA VAL A 315 -23.34 -9.10 -2.76
C VAL A 315 -24.42 -8.24 -2.10
N VAL A 316 -24.12 -7.73 -0.90
CA VAL A 316 -25.11 -7.11 0.01
C VAL A 316 -25.73 -5.80 -0.51
N ALA A 317 -25.12 -5.16 -1.51
CA ALA A 317 -25.67 -3.97 -2.17
C ALA A 317 -25.59 -4.10 -3.71
N PRO A 318 -26.57 -3.58 -4.48
CA PRO A 318 -26.53 -3.57 -5.94
C PRO A 318 -25.27 -2.88 -6.50
N PRO A 319 -24.63 -3.42 -7.56
CA PRO A 319 -23.46 -2.80 -8.19
C PRO A 319 -23.67 -1.32 -8.57
N GLU A 320 -24.89 -0.95 -9.00
CA GLU A 320 -25.22 0.42 -9.33
C GLU A 320 -25.17 1.40 -8.14
N GLU A 321 -25.57 0.97 -6.94
CA GLU A 321 -25.57 1.83 -5.75
C GLU A 321 -24.13 2.14 -5.32
N VAL A 322 -23.26 1.12 -5.38
CA VAL A 322 -21.83 1.29 -5.18
C VAL A 322 -21.23 2.16 -6.27
N ALA A 323 -21.62 2.01 -7.54
CA ALA A 323 -21.18 2.88 -8.62
C ALA A 323 -21.59 4.35 -8.40
N ARG A 324 -22.84 4.60 -7.97
CA ARG A 324 -23.34 5.93 -7.58
C ARG A 324 -22.53 6.52 -6.42
N ALA A 325 -22.26 5.73 -5.37
CA ALA A 325 -21.44 6.15 -4.24
C ALA A 325 -19.98 6.48 -4.64
N VAL A 326 -19.37 5.67 -5.50
CA VAL A 326 -18.01 5.91 -6.03
C VAL A 326 -17.98 7.20 -6.87
N MET A 327 -18.96 7.42 -7.76
CA MET A 327 -19.07 8.65 -8.54
C MET A 327 -19.28 9.91 -7.68
N LEU A 328 -20.02 9.80 -6.56
CA LEU A 328 -20.19 10.91 -5.62
C LEU A 328 -18.90 11.19 -4.84
N ALA A 329 -18.24 10.15 -4.31
CA ALA A 329 -17.01 10.28 -3.55
C ALA A 329 -15.86 10.93 -4.35
N LEU A 330 -15.85 10.73 -5.67
CA LEU A 330 -14.90 11.33 -6.61
C LEU A 330 -15.06 12.85 -6.83
N GLN A 331 -16.17 13.46 -6.38
CA GLN A 331 -16.40 14.91 -6.51
C GLN A 331 -15.66 15.73 -5.44
N GLY A 332 -15.40 15.14 -4.27
CA GLY A 332 -14.58 15.73 -3.21
C GLY A 332 -13.10 15.32 -3.32
N ASP A 333 -12.28 15.66 -2.31
CA ASP A 333 -10.86 15.27 -2.35
C ASP A 333 -10.67 13.75 -2.39
N CYS A 334 -9.71 13.33 -3.20
CA CYS A 334 -9.32 11.96 -3.41
C CYS A 334 -7.90 11.94 -4.01
N SER A 335 -7.08 10.95 -3.63
CA SER A 335 -5.74 10.81 -4.21
C SER A 335 -5.78 10.49 -5.72
N ALA A 336 -4.68 10.77 -6.43
CA ALA A 336 -4.52 10.35 -7.82
C ALA A 336 -4.48 8.81 -8.02
N ARG A 337 -4.10 8.03 -6.99
CA ARG A 337 -4.20 6.56 -6.99
C ARG A 337 -5.66 6.13 -6.72
N GLY A 338 -6.37 6.83 -5.83
CA GLY A 338 -7.81 6.66 -5.60
C GLY A 338 -8.66 6.87 -6.85
N ARG A 339 -8.49 8.00 -7.56
CA ARG A 339 -9.19 8.26 -8.83
C ARG A 339 -8.94 7.18 -9.89
N ARG A 340 -7.72 6.64 -9.98
CA ARG A 340 -7.40 5.55 -10.92
C ARG A 340 -8.09 4.24 -10.55
N LYS A 341 -8.07 3.85 -9.27
CA LYS A 341 -8.75 2.65 -8.76
C LYS A 341 -10.27 2.74 -8.91
N ALA A 342 -10.85 3.92 -8.63
CA ALA A 342 -12.27 4.16 -8.83
C ALA A 342 -12.69 3.98 -10.30
N ALA A 343 -11.88 4.47 -11.25
CA ALA A 343 -12.09 4.27 -12.68
C ALA A 343 -11.85 2.83 -13.17
N GLN A 344 -11.30 1.94 -12.33
CA GLN A 344 -11.25 0.49 -12.57
C GLN A 344 -12.47 -0.20 -11.94
N LEU A 345 -12.80 0.10 -10.68
CA LEU A 345 -14.00 -0.38 -9.99
C LEU A 345 -15.28 -0.07 -10.77
N LEU A 346 -15.44 1.16 -11.27
CA LEU A 346 -16.61 1.56 -12.07
C LEU A 346 -16.77 0.75 -13.37
N LYS A 347 -15.68 0.20 -13.93
CA LYS A 347 -15.78 -0.70 -15.09
C LYS A 347 -16.22 -2.10 -14.70
N ILE A 348 -15.66 -2.64 -13.62
CA ILE A 348 -16.06 -3.93 -13.06
C ILE A 348 -17.57 -3.94 -12.75
N LEU A 349 -18.06 -2.90 -12.08
CA LEU A 349 -19.49 -2.74 -11.76
C LEU A 349 -20.38 -2.62 -13.02
N GLN A 350 -19.89 -2.02 -14.11
CA GLN A 350 -20.60 -1.94 -15.40
C GLN A 350 -20.60 -3.28 -16.15
N GLU A 351 -19.47 -4.00 -16.11
CA GLU A 351 -19.30 -5.32 -16.72
C GLU A 351 -20.15 -6.39 -16.00
N GLU A 352 -20.32 -6.30 -14.67
CA GLU A 352 -21.25 -7.14 -13.91
C GLU A 352 -22.72 -6.84 -14.26
N ASN A 353 -23.14 -5.56 -14.28
CA ASN A 353 -24.54 -5.18 -14.59
C ASN A 353 -24.96 -5.70 -15.98
N GLY A 354 -24.13 -5.45 -17.01
CA GLY A 354 -24.38 -5.94 -18.36
C GLY A 354 -24.28 -7.47 -18.53
N ARG A 355 -23.71 -8.18 -17.55
CA ARG A 355 -23.74 -9.65 -17.50
C ARG A 355 -25.01 -10.18 -16.84
N LEU A 356 -25.63 -9.42 -15.94
CA LEU A 356 -26.90 -9.77 -15.30
C LEU A 356 -28.09 -9.58 -16.26
N ASP A 357 -28.14 -8.48 -17.01
CA ASP A 357 -29.18 -8.22 -18.02
C ASP A 357 -29.32 -9.40 -19.00
N LEU A 358 -28.17 -9.89 -19.51
CA LEU A 358 -28.08 -11.04 -20.43
C LEU A 358 -28.53 -12.39 -19.83
N THR A 359 -28.91 -12.44 -18.55
CA THR A 359 -29.43 -13.65 -17.88
C THR A 359 -30.92 -13.56 -17.51
N GLN A 360 -31.61 -12.45 -17.79
CA GLN A 360 -33.06 -12.32 -17.55
C GLN A 360 -33.93 -12.52 -18.81
N ASP A 361 -33.38 -12.39 -20.02
CA ASP A 361 -34.10 -12.61 -21.30
C ASP A 361 -34.01 -14.07 -21.81
N GLY A 362 -34.21 -15.07 -20.92
CA GLY A 362 -34.00 -16.52 -21.20
C GLY A 362 -35.24 -17.40 -21.06
#